data_AF-A0A2N0XYU4-F1
#
_entry.id   AF-A0A2N0XYU4-F1
#
_cell.length_a   1.000
_cell.length_b   1.000
_cell.length_c   1.000
_cell.angle_alpha   90.00
_cell.angle_beta   90.00
_cell.angle_gamma   90.00
#
_symmetry.space_group_name_H-M   'P 1'
#
loop_
_entity.id
_entity.type
_entity.pdbx_description
1 polymer ?
#
loop_
_entity_poly.entity_id
_entity_poly.type
_entity_poly.pdbx_seq_one_letter_code
_entity_poly.pdbx_strand_id
1 'polypeptide(L)'
;METKGTIVELKTELEQWDGKDTDAISLIYQEHHFEPYFISQIIELMDEEEFASGSTWLLKCHFEQEEQLTDSEIDTIYGKLNSIEGWEARLHLLQVMPYMPISEQNKPNVESFVRHCLGDRNKFLRAWAYNALFVLSQQYPEYLVDVKRLFKIALRKEAPSIKARIKNILVQNKLENQTP
;
A
#
# COMPACT_ATOMS: atom_id res chain seq x y z
N MET A 1 8.52 30.51 -19.05
CA MET A 1 8.94 29.21 -18.51
C MET A 1 8.42 29.18 -17.10
N GLU A 2 7.17 28.76 -16.93
CA GLU A 2 6.55 28.66 -15.61
C GLU A 2 7.12 27.41 -14.94
N THR A 3 7.78 27.59 -13.81
CA THR A 3 8.32 26.53 -12.97
C THR A 3 7.16 25.97 -12.14
N LYS A 4 6.25 25.24 -12.80
CA LYS A 4 5.31 24.38 -12.08
C LYS A 4 6.07 23.15 -11.64
N GLY A 5 6.00 22.85 -10.35
CA GLY A 5 6.63 21.71 -9.71
C GLY A 5 7.34 22.04 -8.44
N THR A 6 6.68 22.82 -7.58
CA THR A 6 7.12 22.98 -6.19
C THR A 6 6.21 22.17 -5.27
N ILE A 7 6.77 21.63 -4.19
CA ILE A 7 6.02 20.92 -3.15
C ILE A 7 4.85 21.76 -2.59
N VAL A 8 4.93 23.10 -2.67
CA VAL A 8 3.88 24.03 -2.24
C VAL A 8 2.64 23.94 -3.14
N GLU A 9 2.81 23.82 -4.45
CA GLU A 9 1.70 23.64 -5.38
C GLU A 9 1.02 22.30 -5.12
N LEU A 10 1.81 21.22 -5.02
CA LEU A 10 1.29 19.89 -4.73
C LEU A 10 0.53 19.84 -3.39
N LYS A 11 1.03 20.48 -2.34
CA LYS A 11 0.30 20.63 -1.07
C LYS A 11 -1.04 21.32 -1.28
N THR A 12 -1.05 22.46 -1.96
CA THR A 12 -2.27 23.25 -2.20
C THR A 12 -3.36 22.44 -2.91
N GLU A 13 -2.97 21.61 -3.87
CA GLU A 13 -3.91 20.75 -4.60
C GLU A 13 -4.40 19.56 -3.76
N LEU A 14 -3.51 18.95 -2.96
CA LEU A 14 -3.88 17.89 -2.02
C LEU A 14 -4.81 18.41 -0.90
N GLU A 15 -4.63 19.65 -0.42
CA GLU A 15 -5.55 20.31 0.54
C GLU A 15 -6.97 20.48 -0.03
N GLN A 16 -7.07 20.70 -1.34
CA GLN A 16 -8.35 20.90 -2.03
C GLN A 16 -9.05 19.59 -2.39
N TRP A 17 -8.32 18.47 -2.38
CA TRP A 17 -8.87 17.17 -2.69
C TRP A 17 -9.77 16.65 -1.54
N ASP A 18 -10.95 16.15 -1.88
CA ASP A 18 -11.98 15.76 -0.89
C ASP A 18 -11.73 14.37 -0.26
N GLY A 19 -10.62 13.72 -0.61
CA GLY A 19 -10.26 12.37 -0.17
C GLY A 19 -10.98 11.23 -0.89
N LYS A 20 -11.81 11.52 -1.90
CA LYS A 20 -12.73 10.54 -2.52
C LYS A 20 -12.81 10.61 -4.03
N ASP A 21 -12.73 11.81 -4.61
CA ASP A 21 -12.83 12.02 -6.04
C ASP A 21 -11.59 11.46 -6.73
N THR A 22 -11.76 10.31 -7.37
CA THR A 22 -10.68 9.61 -8.05
C THR A 22 -10.21 10.35 -9.30
N ASP A 23 -11.09 11.11 -9.95
CA ASP A 23 -10.75 11.85 -11.16
C ASP A 23 -9.90 13.08 -10.80
N ALA A 24 -10.25 13.77 -9.72
CA ALA A 24 -9.48 14.91 -9.21
C ALA A 24 -8.04 14.53 -8.82
N ILE A 25 -7.85 13.49 -8.02
CA ILE A 25 -6.48 13.06 -7.62
C ILE A 25 -5.70 12.44 -8.77
N SER A 26 -6.38 11.84 -9.76
CA SER A 26 -5.74 11.37 -10.98
C SER A 26 -5.26 12.54 -11.84
N LEU A 27 -6.00 13.65 -11.87
CA LEU A 27 -5.58 14.87 -12.56
C LEU A 27 -4.31 15.45 -11.93
N ILE A 28 -4.26 15.56 -10.60
CA ILE A 28 -3.05 15.98 -9.85
C ILE A 28 -1.86 15.10 -10.24
N TYR A 29 -2.04 13.77 -10.29
CA TYR A 29 -0.98 12.87 -10.76
C TYR A 29 -0.54 13.20 -12.20
N GLN A 30 -1.48 13.35 -13.13
CA GLN A 30 -1.15 13.63 -14.54
C GLN A 30 -0.40 14.95 -14.72
N GLU A 31 -0.70 15.96 -13.90
CA GLU A 31 -0.05 17.27 -13.95
C GLU A 31 1.38 17.23 -13.40
N HIS A 32 1.64 16.40 -12.38
CA HIS A 32 2.89 16.45 -11.61
C HIS A 32 3.87 15.29 -11.84
N HIS A 33 3.43 14.12 -12.30
CA HIS A 33 4.28 12.90 -12.25
C HIS A 33 5.58 12.94 -13.06
N PHE A 34 5.67 13.79 -14.08
CA PHE A 34 6.91 13.99 -14.86
C PHE A 34 7.84 15.06 -14.27
N GLU A 35 7.42 15.75 -13.21
CA GLU A 35 8.22 16.80 -12.61
C GLU A 35 9.43 16.20 -11.87
N PRO A 36 10.60 16.86 -11.95
CA PRO A 36 11.73 16.49 -11.11
C PRO A 36 11.30 16.52 -9.64
N TYR A 37 11.72 15.51 -8.88
CA TYR A 37 11.44 15.39 -7.43
C TYR A 37 10.01 15.01 -7.03
N PHE A 38 9.08 14.79 -7.96
CA PHE A 38 7.70 14.39 -7.62
C PHE A 38 7.65 13.22 -6.63
N ILE A 39 8.39 12.14 -6.90
CA ILE A 39 8.46 10.97 -6.02
C ILE A 39 9.00 11.31 -4.63
N SER A 40 10.11 12.05 -4.55
CA SER A 40 10.65 12.49 -3.26
C SER A 40 9.67 13.38 -2.50
N GLN A 41 8.89 14.22 -3.18
CA GLN A 41 7.87 15.07 -2.55
C GLN A 41 6.72 14.24 -1.99
N ILE A 42 6.16 13.28 -2.74
CA ILE A 42 5.08 12.44 -2.18
C ILE A 42 5.58 11.55 -1.02
N ILE A 43 6.85 11.14 -1.03
CA ILE A 43 7.49 10.41 0.08
C ILE A 43 7.72 11.30 1.31
N GLU A 44 7.96 12.60 1.13
CA GLU A 44 8.01 13.57 2.22
C GLU A 44 6.61 13.81 2.80
N LEU A 45 5.65 14.09 1.93
CA LEU A 45 4.28 14.45 2.31
C LEU A 45 3.52 13.32 3.00
N MET A 46 3.88 12.05 2.77
CA MET A 46 3.20 10.94 3.46
C MET A 46 3.41 10.92 4.99
N ASP A 47 4.42 11.61 5.53
CA ASP A 47 4.60 11.75 6.98
C ASP A 47 3.67 12.81 7.59
N GLU A 48 3.11 13.71 6.78
CA GLU A 48 2.21 14.75 7.22
C GLU A 48 0.78 14.21 7.19
N GLU A 49 0.11 14.10 8.34
CA GLU A 49 -1.21 13.47 8.47
C GLU A 49 -2.25 14.03 7.47
N GLU A 50 -2.20 15.34 7.24
CA GLU A 50 -3.06 16.07 6.29
C GLU A 50 -2.87 15.60 4.83
N PHE A 51 -1.65 15.23 4.45
CA PHE A 51 -1.30 14.86 3.07
C PHE A 51 -1.19 13.35 2.86
N ALA A 52 -1.04 12.57 3.93
CA ALA A 52 -0.76 11.14 3.86
C ALA A 52 -1.70 10.34 2.95
N SER A 53 -3.00 10.62 3.00
CA SER A 53 -3.99 9.96 2.14
C SER A 53 -3.75 10.27 0.66
N GLY A 54 -3.59 11.56 0.33
CA GLY A 54 -3.36 12.02 -1.04
C GLY A 54 -2.02 11.56 -1.61
N SER A 55 -0.94 11.70 -0.84
CA SER A 55 0.40 11.30 -1.28
C SER A 55 0.52 9.79 -1.54
N THR A 56 -0.07 8.96 -0.68
CA THR A 56 -0.10 7.51 -0.91
C THR A 56 -1.05 7.10 -2.02
N TRP A 57 -2.09 7.89 -2.30
CA TRP A 57 -2.92 7.69 -3.50
C TRP A 57 -2.12 8.00 -4.77
N LEU A 58 -1.39 9.10 -4.81
CA LEU A 58 -0.50 9.45 -5.94
C LEU A 58 0.55 8.37 -6.18
N LEU A 59 1.13 7.81 -5.10
CA LEU A 59 2.01 6.65 -5.18
C LEU A 59 1.32 5.43 -5.82
N LYS A 60 0.06 5.18 -5.46
CA LYS A 60 -0.73 4.12 -6.08
C LYS A 60 -0.99 4.39 -7.56
N CYS A 61 -1.34 5.61 -7.94
CA CYS A 61 -1.49 6.00 -9.35
C CYS A 61 -0.20 5.74 -10.14
N HIS A 62 0.96 6.04 -9.54
CA HIS A 62 2.26 5.80 -10.15
C HIS A 62 2.45 4.33 -10.55
N PHE A 63 2.24 3.40 -9.63
CA PHE A 63 2.32 1.97 -9.92
C PHE A 63 1.23 1.48 -10.90
N GLU A 64 0.03 2.08 -10.87
CA GLU A 64 -1.04 1.76 -11.82
C GLU A 64 -0.75 2.22 -13.24
N GLN A 65 0.15 3.19 -13.43
CA GLN A 65 0.71 3.57 -14.74
C GLN A 65 1.93 2.73 -15.14
N GLU A 66 2.20 1.61 -14.45
CA GLU A 66 3.34 0.73 -14.68
C GLU A 66 4.72 1.37 -14.43
N GLU A 67 4.75 2.52 -13.75
CA GLU A 67 5.98 3.17 -13.32
C GLU A 67 6.61 2.44 -12.13
N GLN A 68 7.90 2.66 -11.93
CA GLN A 68 8.70 1.97 -10.92
C GLN A 68 9.44 2.95 -10.03
N LEU A 69 9.57 2.57 -8.76
CA LEU A 69 10.45 3.24 -7.82
C LEU A 69 11.83 2.59 -7.81
N THR A 70 12.83 3.37 -7.43
CA THR A 70 14.15 2.84 -7.08
C THR A 70 14.11 2.09 -5.74
N ASP A 71 15.07 1.17 -5.54
CA ASP A 71 15.19 0.44 -4.27
C ASP A 71 15.32 1.37 -3.06
N SER A 72 16.03 2.50 -3.22
CA SER A 72 16.21 3.50 -2.15
C SER A 72 14.90 4.21 -1.78
N GLU A 73 14.04 4.49 -2.76
CA GLU A 73 12.72 5.10 -2.52
C GLU A 73 11.79 4.09 -1.82
N ILE A 74 11.81 2.83 -2.26
CA ILE A 74 11.06 1.74 -1.62
C ILE A 74 11.51 1.55 -0.18
N ASP A 75 12.83 1.51 0.07
CA ASP A 75 13.37 1.38 1.41
C ASP A 75 12.95 2.55 2.32
N THR A 76 12.89 3.76 1.77
CA THR A 76 12.41 4.95 2.48
C THR A 76 10.93 4.83 2.86
N ILE A 77 10.08 4.37 1.94
CA ILE A 77 8.66 4.12 2.21
C ILE A 77 8.48 3.05 3.29
N TYR A 78 9.24 1.96 3.21
CA TYR A 78 9.16 0.90 4.22
C TYR A 78 9.62 1.33 5.61
N GLY A 79 10.59 2.24 5.70
CA GLY A 79 11.00 2.87 6.95
C GLY A 79 9.89 3.67 7.64
N LYS A 80 8.89 4.14 6.88
CA LYS A 80 7.78 4.99 7.37
C LYS A 80 6.50 4.21 7.70
N LEU A 81 6.36 2.95 7.27
CA LEU A 81 5.09 2.21 7.35
C LEU A 81 4.39 2.26 8.71
N ASN A 82 5.16 2.09 9.79
CA ASN A 82 4.61 1.97 11.14
C ASN A 82 4.27 3.32 11.80
N SER A 83 4.63 4.46 11.19
CA SER A 83 4.23 5.80 11.66
C SER A 83 2.99 6.35 10.96
N ILE A 84 2.49 5.71 9.90
CA ILE A 84 1.31 6.15 9.17
C ILE A 84 0.03 5.76 9.94
N GLU A 85 -0.72 6.75 10.44
CA GLU A 85 -1.93 6.51 11.23
C GLU A 85 -3.21 6.41 10.38
N GLY A 86 -3.35 7.31 9.39
CA GLY A 86 -4.53 7.44 8.53
C GLY A 86 -4.88 6.12 7.81
N TRP A 87 -6.13 5.66 7.92
CA TRP A 87 -6.50 4.35 7.42
C TRP A 87 -6.53 4.28 5.89
N GLU A 88 -6.88 5.36 5.21
CA GLU A 88 -6.80 5.47 3.74
C GLU A 88 -5.35 5.30 3.28
N ALA A 89 -4.41 6.01 3.92
CA ALA A 89 -2.99 5.93 3.58
C ALA A 89 -2.43 4.53 3.78
N ARG A 90 -2.74 3.90 4.93
CA ARG A 90 -2.39 2.49 5.19
C ARG A 90 -2.99 1.55 4.15
N LEU A 91 -4.23 1.81 3.70
CA LEU A 91 -4.87 1.00 2.66
C LEU A 91 -4.13 1.10 1.33
N HIS A 92 -3.76 2.30 0.89
CA HIS A 92 -3.01 2.49 -0.35
C HIS A 92 -1.64 1.80 -0.29
N LEU A 93 -0.92 1.91 0.83
CA LEU A 93 0.35 1.21 1.05
C LEU A 93 0.22 -0.32 1.00
N LEU A 94 -0.86 -0.88 1.54
CA LEU A 94 -1.16 -2.32 1.39
C LEU A 94 -1.45 -2.72 -0.06
N GLN A 95 -2.08 -1.83 -0.84
CA GLN A 95 -2.44 -2.07 -2.23
C GLN A 95 -1.22 -2.04 -3.16
N VAL A 96 -0.26 -1.17 -2.89
CA VAL A 96 0.94 -1.01 -3.73
C VAL A 96 2.08 -1.97 -3.37
N MET A 97 2.00 -2.65 -2.22
CA MET A 97 3.04 -3.59 -1.78
C MET A 97 3.44 -4.67 -2.79
N PRO A 98 2.55 -5.23 -3.64
CA PRO A 98 2.96 -6.18 -4.68
C PRO A 98 3.96 -5.62 -5.71
N TYR A 99 4.05 -4.30 -5.86
CA TYR A 99 4.95 -3.63 -6.80
C TYR A 99 6.28 -3.21 -6.16
N MET A 100 6.41 -3.37 -4.84
CA MET A 100 7.60 -2.97 -4.08
C MET A 100 8.33 -4.22 -3.57
N PRO A 101 9.51 -4.56 -4.12
CA PRO A 101 10.37 -5.59 -3.56
C PRO A 101 10.70 -5.30 -2.09
N ILE A 102 10.60 -6.31 -1.23
CA ILE A 102 10.86 -6.17 0.20
C ILE A 102 12.30 -6.62 0.44
N SER A 103 13.14 -5.71 0.93
CA SER A 103 14.51 -6.03 1.33
C SER A 103 14.53 -6.69 2.72
N GLU A 104 15.56 -7.51 3.01
CA GLU A 104 15.66 -8.24 4.29
C GLU A 104 15.64 -7.30 5.51
N GLN A 105 16.22 -6.10 5.35
CA GLN A 105 16.20 -5.05 6.37
C GLN A 105 14.79 -4.51 6.66
N ASN A 106 13.89 -4.51 5.66
CA ASN A 106 12.53 -3.99 5.77
C ASN A 106 11.49 -5.06 6.13
N LYS A 107 11.87 -6.34 6.09
CA LYS A 107 11.02 -7.47 6.50
C LYS A 107 10.34 -7.26 7.86
N PRO A 108 11.01 -6.79 8.95
CA PRO A 108 10.35 -6.55 10.23
C PRO A 108 9.33 -5.40 10.19
N ASN A 109 9.63 -4.33 9.45
CA ASN A 109 8.75 -3.17 9.30
C ASN A 109 7.45 -3.56 8.58
N VAL A 110 7.58 -4.31 7.49
CA VAL A 110 6.46 -4.84 6.71
C VAL A 110 5.64 -5.82 7.54
N GLU A 111 6.28 -6.76 8.23
CA GLU A 111 5.56 -7.72 9.08
C GLU A 111 4.74 -7.01 10.18
N SER A 112 5.36 -6.08 10.91
CA SER A 112 4.69 -5.31 11.97
C SER A 112 3.48 -4.56 11.43
N PHE A 113 3.66 -3.82 10.33
CA PHE A 113 2.62 -3.05 9.68
C PHE A 113 1.45 -3.93 9.22
N VAL A 114 1.75 -5.02 8.52
CA VAL A 114 0.72 -5.94 8.00
C VAL A 114 -0.06 -6.61 9.14
N ARG A 115 0.63 -7.05 10.20
CA ARG A 115 -0.03 -7.65 11.38
C ARG A 115 -0.89 -6.64 12.13
N HIS A 116 -0.45 -5.39 12.23
CA HIS A 116 -1.26 -4.32 12.78
C HIS A 116 -2.55 -4.12 11.96
N CYS A 117 -2.45 -4.05 10.62
CA CYS A 117 -3.62 -3.92 9.75
C CYS A 117 -4.55 -5.14 9.76
N LEU A 118 -4.05 -6.35 9.98
CA LEU A 118 -4.87 -7.56 10.16
C LEU A 118 -5.76 -7.49 11.42
N GLY A 119 -5.33 -6.75 12.45
CA GLY A 119 -6.08 -6.54 13.69
C GLY A 119 -7.05 -5.36 13.66
N ASP A 120 -7.06 -4.57 12.58
CA ASP A 120 -7.81 -3.31 12.52
C ASP A 120 -9.33 -3.55 12.44
N ARG A 121 -10.13 -2.63 13.00
CA ARG A 121 -11.60 -2.68 12.89
C ARG A 121 -12.07 -2.44 11.45
N ASN A 122 -11.31 -1.68 10.67
CA ASN A 122 -11.58 -1.40 9.28
C ASN A 122 -11.43 -2.67 8.42
N LYS A 123 -12.54 -3.14 7.86
CA LYS A 123 -12.57 -4.34 7.02
C LYS A 123 -11.75 -4.21 5.73
N PHE A 124 -11.57 -3.00 5.21
CA PHE A 124 -10.79 -2.78 3.98
C PHE A 124 -9.30 -2.98 4.24
N LEU A 125 -8.79 -2.48 5.37
CA LEU A 125 -7.42 -2.74 5.82
C LEU A 125 -7.18 -4.23 6.01
N ARG A 126 -8.05 -4.93 6.77
CA ARG A 126 -7.91 -6.38 6.96
C ARG A 126 -7.90 -7.14 5.63
N ALA A 127 -8.80 -6.78 4.71
CA ALA A 127 -8.91 -7.42 3.40
C ALA A 127 -7.58 -7.37 2.62
N TRP A 128 -6.95 -6.19 2.57
CA TRP A 128 -5.68 -6.00 1.85
C TRP A 128 -4.46 -6.46 2.64
N ALA A 129 -4.52 -6.48 3.98
CA ALA A 129 -3.46 -7.02 4.82
C ALA A 129 -3.26 -8.53 4.62
N TYR A 130 -4.32 -9.31 4.34
CA TYR A 130 -4.14 -10.71 3.94
C TYR A 130 -3.36 -10.86 2.63
N ASN A 131 -3.53 -9.93 1.68
CA ASN A 131 -2.76 -9.93 0.44
C ASN A 131 -1.30 -9.56 0.69
N ALA A 132 -1.06 -8.48 1.46
CA ALA A 132 0.28 -8.04 1.83
C ALA A 132 1.06 -9.12 2.59
N LEU A 133 0.41 -9.85 3.52
CA LEU A 133 1.04 -10.97 4.23
C LEU A 133 1.42 -12.09 3.26
N PHE A 134 0.57 -12.35 2.25
CA PHE A 134 0.87 -13.34 1.23
C PHE A 134 2.05 -12.90 0.36
N VAL A 135 2.11 -11.63 -0.08
CA VAL A 135 3.25 -11.06 -0.81
C VAL A 135 4.55 -11.23 -0.01
N LEU A 136 4.53 -10.91 1.29
CA LEU A 136 5.67 -11.14 2.17
C LEU A 136 6.11 -12.60 2.16
N SER A 137 5.16 -13.54 2.22
CA SER A 137 5.47 -14.98 2.19
C SER A 137 5.98 -15.52 0.86
N GLN A 138 5.72 -14.81 -0.25
CA GLN A 138 6.27 -15.18 -1.56
C GLN A 138 7.76 -14.84 -1.65
N GLN A 139 8.19 -13.75 -1.00
CA GLN A 139 9.61 -13.36 -0.94
C GLN A 139 10.35 -14.09 0.20
N TYR A 140 9.65 -14.37 1.31
CA TYR A 140 10.19 -14.98 2.52
C TYR A 140 9.37 -16.22 2.93
N PRO A 141 9.73 -17.42 2.46
CA PRO A 141 8.94 -18.64 2.65
C PRO A 141 8.70 -19.03 4.11
N GLU A 142 9.49 -18.54 5.07
CA GLU A 142 9.29 -18.78 6.50
C GLU A 142 7.91 -18.33 7.00
N TYR A 143 7.28 -17.34 6.35
CA TYR A 143 5.95 -16.87 6.72
C TYR A 143 4.81 -17.73 6.18
N LEU A 144 5.05 -18.59 5.18
CA LEU A 144 3.99 -19.29 4.45
C LEU A 144 3.12 -20.18 5.36
N VAL A 145 3.75 -20.83 6.36
CA VAL A 145 3.03 -21.65 7.35
C VAL A 145 2.03 -20.80 8.15
N ASP A 146 2.46 -19.61 8.58
CA ASP A 146 1.60 -18.69 9.32
C ASP A 146 0.49 -18.11 8.44
N VAL A 147 0.80 -17.75 7.19
CA VAL A 147 -0.20 -17.26 6.22
C VAL A 147 -1.32 -18.28 6.01
N LYS A 148 -0.97 -19.55 5.76
CA LYS A 148 -1.96 -20.63 5.57
C LYS A 148 -2.85 -20.80 6.81
N ARG A 149 -2.26 -20.74 8.00
CA ARG A 149 -2.98 -20.81 9.28
C ARG A 149 -3.97 -19.64 9.43
N LEU A 150 -3.52 -18.41 9.18
CA LEU A 150 -4.34 -17.21 9.27
C LEU A 150 -5.48 -17.22 8.23
N PHE A 151 -5.20 -17.65 7.00
CA PHE A 151 -6.23 -17.79 5.96
C PHE A 151 -7.31 -18.79 6.36
N LYS A 152 -6.95 -19.94 6.94
CA LYS A 152 -7.91 -20.94 7.44
C LYS A 152 -8.82 -20.37 8.53
N ILE A 153 -8.29 -19.54 9.42
CA ILE A 153 -9.07 -18.85 10.46
C ILE A 153 -10.00 -17.80 9.83
N ALA A 154 -9.46 -16.97 8.94
CA ALA A 154 -10.18 -15.89 8.27
C ALA A 154 -11.35 -16.41 7.44
N LEU A 155 -11.16 -17.49 6.68
CA LEU A 155 -12.22 -18.14 5.89
C LEU A 155 -13.39 -18.63 6.76
N ARG A 156 -13.19 -18.85 8.06
CA ARG A 156 -14.26 -19.17 9.00
C ARG A 156 -14.89 -17.91 9.59
N LYS A 157 -14.07 -16.96 10.07
CA LYS A 157 -14.51 -15.85 10.93
C LYS A 157 -14.79 -14.52 10.24
N GLU A 158 -14.13 -14.22 9.12
CA GLU A 158 -14.20 -12.88 8.50
C GLU A 158 -15.47 -12.64 7.68
N ALA A 159 -15.68 -11.39 7.25
CA ALA A 159 -16.79 -11.02 6.37
C ALA A 159 -16.69 -11.70 4.99
N PRO A 160 -17.82 -11.97 4.29
CA PRO A 160 -17.84 -12.63 2.99
C PRO A 160 -16.91 -12.01 1.93
N SER A 161 -16.80 -10.68 1.89
CA SER A 161 -15.91 -9.96 0.96
C SER A 161 -14.42 -10.26 1.19
N ILE A 162 -14.00 -10.38 2.45
CA ILE A 162 -12.63 -10.75 2.81
C ILE A 162 -12.37 -12.21 2.45
N LYS A 163 -13.33 -13.10 2.73
CA LYS A 163 -13.22 -14.51 2.34
C LYS A 163 -13.08 -14.67 0.83
N ALA A 164 -13.84 -13.91 0.04
CA ALA A 164 -13.75 -13.94 -1.41
C ALA A 164 -12.34 -13.50 -1.89
N ARG A 165 -11.78 -12.44 -1.30
CA ARG A 165 -10.41 -12.01 -1.60
C ARG A 165 -9.36 -13.07 -1.27
N ILE A 166 -9.44 -13.69 -0.09
CA ILE A 166 -8.53 -14.79 0.29
C ILE A 166 -8.62 -15.95 -0.69
N LYS A 167 -9.84 -16.33 -1.11
CA LYS A 167 -10.02 -17.37 -2.12
C LYS A 167 -9.37 -16.98 -3.45
N ASN A 168 -9.53 -15.73 -3.91
CA ASN A 168 -8.89 -15.27 -5.14
C ASN A 168 -7.37 -15.36 -5.05
N ILE A 169 -6.76 -15.00 -3.92
CA ILE A 169 -5.31 -15.17 -3.69
C ILE A 169 -4.92 -16.65 -3.84
N LEU A 170 -5.65 -17.57 -3.20
CA LEU A 170 -5.38 -19.01 -3.28
C LEU A 170 -5.50 -19.55 -4.72
N VAL A 171 -6.51 -19.09 -5.46
CA VAL A 171 -6.78 -19.49 -6.84
C VAL A 171 -5.67 -19.02 -7.78
N GLN A 172 -5.39 -17.72 -7.75
CA GLN A 172 -4.40 -17.09 -8.62
C GLN A 172 -3.00 -17.69 -8.43
N ASN A 173 -2.69 -18.17 -7.21
CA ASN A 173 -1.40 -18.73 -6.87
C ASN A 173 -1.39 -20.28 -6.82
N LYS A 174 -2.45 -20.95 -7.29
CA LYS A 174 -2.57 -22.42 -7.33
C LYS A 174 -2.37 -23.12 -5.98
N LEU A 175 -2.74 -22.46 -4.88
CA LEU A 175 -2.60 -22.96 -3.50
C LEU A 175 -3.87 -23.64 -2.97
N GLU A 176 -4.95 -23.71 -3.76
CA GLU A 176 -6.24 -24.28 -3.36
C GLU A 176 -6.13 -25.70 -2.79
N ASN A 177 -5.24 -26.53 -3.36
CA ASN A 177 -5.04 -27.94 -2.99
C ASN A 177 -3.99 -28.15 -1.89
N GLN A 178 -3.40 -27.08 -1.35
CA GLN A 178 -2.39 -27.15 -0.28
C GLN A 178 -2.93 -26.76 1.10
N THR A 179 -4.25 -26.72 1.22
CA THR A 179 -4.91 -26.58 2.52
C THR A 179 -4.97 -27.97 3.17
N PRO A 180 -4.41 -28.18 4.37
CA PRO A 180 -4.54 -29.45 5.07
C PRO A 180 -5.98 -29.68 5.53
#